data_AF-A0AA44Y5H8-F1
#
_entry.id   AF-A0AA44Y5H8-F1
#
_cell.length_a   1.000
_cell.length_b   1.000
_cell.length_c   1.000
_cell.angle_alpha   90.00
_cell.angle_beta   90.00
_cell.angle_gamma   90.00
#
_symmetry.space_group_name_H-M   'P 1'
#
loop_
_entity.id
_entity.type
_entity.pdbx_description
1 polymer ?
#
loop_
_entity_poly.entity_id
_entity_poly.type
_entity_poly.pdbx_seq_one_letter_code
_entity_poly.pdbx_strand_id
1 'polypeptide(L)' 'FAQWDETFGGNTTLTAAMLDRILHHAHIIQIKGDSYRLKQQRKAGHVPTSKK' A
#
# COMPACT_ATOMS: atom_id res chain seq x y z
N PHE A 1 -5.64 6.85 2.54
CA PHE A 1 -4.70 7.98 2.71
C PHE A 1 -4.38 8.28 4.17
N ALA A 2 -5.22 7.94 5.16
CA ALA A 2 -4.96 8.23 6.58
C ALA A 2 -3.62 7.69 7.13
N GLN A 3 -3.13 6.54 6.67
CA GLN A 3 -1.80 6.03 7.05
C GLN A 3 -0.62 6.88 6.54
N TRP A 4 -0.86 7.81 5.62
CA TRP A 4 0.20 8.68 5.10
C TRP A 4 0.58 9.72 6.15
N ASP A 5 -0.33 10.15 7.02
CA ASP A 5 0.01 11.10 8.10
C ASP A 5 1.13 10.52 8.97
N GLU A 6 1.06 9.24 9.36
CA GLU A 6 2.15 8.55 10.07
C GLU A 6 3.44 8.45 9.23
N THR A 7 3.31 8.27 7.92
CA THR A 7 4.46 8.16 7.00
C THR A 7 5.17 9.52 6.82
N PHE A 8 4.43 10.63 6.87
CA PHE A 8 4.93 12.00 6.69
C PHE A 8 5.08 12.75 8.03
N GLY A 9 5.33 12.02 9.12
CA GLY A 9 5.75 12.62 10.40
C GLY A 9 4.62 13.18 11.27
N GLY A 10 3.39 12.73 11.06
CA GLY A 10 2.22 13.04 11.90
C GLY A 10 1.58 14.40 11.62
N ASN A 11 2.04 15.14 10.62
CA ASN A 11 1.44 16.43 10.25
C ASN A 11 0.38 16.26 9.15
N THR A 12 -0.88 16.17 9.56
CA THR A 12 -2.03 15.98 8.65
C THR A 12 -2.16 17.10 7.62
N THR A 13 -1.94 18.36 8.00
CA THR A 13 -2.09 19.51 7.07
C THR A 13 -1.05 19.49 5.95
N LEU A 14 0.22 19.23 6.30
CA LEU A 14 1.29 19.11 5.31
C LEU A 14 1.05 17.89 4.41
N THR A 15 0.68 16.75 5.00
CA THR A 15 0.41 15.51 4.26
C THR A 15 -0.72 15.68 3.26
N ALA A 16 -1.81 16.33 3.65
CA ALA A 16 -2.92 16.65 2.76
C ALA A 16 -2.50 17.54 1.59
N ALA A 17 -1.71 18.60 1.84
CA ALA A 17 -1.21 19.48 0.79
C ALA A 17 -0.25 18.77 -0.19
N MET A 18 0.56 17.84 0.29
CA MET A 18 1.44 17.03 -0.55
C MET A 18 0.63 16.02 -1.39
N LEU A 19 -0.34 15.35 -0.76
CA LEU A 19 -1.24 14.43 -1.43
C LEU A 19 -2.02 15.11 -2.54
N ASP A 20 -2.58 16.30 -2.29
CA ASP A 20 -3.30 17.08 -3.29
C ASP A 20 -2.46 17.30 -4.56
N ARG A 21 -1.20 17.73 -4.41
CA ARG A 21 -0.27 17.96 -5.54
C ARG A 21 0.04 16.69 -6.32
N ILE A 22 0.28 15.57 -5.64
CA ILE A 22 0.60 14.29 -6.29
C ILE A 22 -0.63 13.70 -6.99
N LEU A 23 -1.80 13.85 -6.38
CA LEU A 23 -3.05 13.29 -6.89
C LEU A 23 -3.68 14.14 -8.01
N HIS A 24 -3.34 15.42 -8.13
CA HIS A 24 -3.91 16.32 -9.13
C HIS A 24 -3.78 15.83 -10.59
N HIS A 25 -2.70 15.13 -10.91
CA HIS A 25 -2.45 14.55 -12.24
C HIS A 25 -2.18 13.04 -12.21
N ALA A 26 -2.61 12.34 -11.17
CA ALA A 26 -2.43 10.90 -11.05
C ALA A 26 -3.70 10.13 -11.39
N HIS A 27 -3.52 8.92 -11.94
CA HIS A 27 -4.59 7.94 -12.05
C HIS A 27 -4.49 6.93 -10.90
N ILE A 28 -5.55 6.84 -10.09
CA ILE A 28 -5.58 5.97 -8.92
C ILE A 28 -6.06 4.58 -9.33
N ILE A 29 -5.18 3.59 -9.26
CA ILE A 29 -5.53 2.17 -9.48
C ILE A 29 -5.56 1.46 -8.14
N GLN A 30 -6.74 1.00 -7.74
CA GLN A 30 -6.92 0.20 -6.53
C GLN A 30 -6.60 -1.27 -6.82
N ILE A 31 -5.45 -1.74 -6.31
CA ILE A 31 -5.02 -3.13 -6.48
C ILE A 31 -5.51 -3.96 -5.30
N LYS A 32 -6.12 -5.11 -5.57
CA LYS A 32 -6.59 -6.07 -4.57
C LYS A 32 -6.08 -7.47 -4.92
N GLY A 33 -5.83 -8.28 -3.90
CA GLY A 33 -5.40 -9.68 -4.05
C GLY A 33 -4.07 -9.97 -3.37
N ASP A 34 -3.75 -11.25 -3.31
CA ASP A 34 -2.52 -11.73 -2.68
C ASP A 34 -1.28 -11.34 -3.49
N SER A 35 -0.18 -11.05 -2.80
CA SER A 35 1.12 -10.81 -3.43
C SER A 35 1.52 -12.00 -4.31
N TYR A 36 1.80 -11.71 -5.59
CA TYR A 36 2.28 -12.70 -6.54
C TYR A 36 3.56 -13.39 -6.06
N ARG A 37 4.47 -12.63 -5.45
CA ARG A 37 5.71 -13.15 -4.84
C ARG A 37 5.40 -14.11 -3.69
N LEU A 38 4.46 -13.74 -2.84
CA LEU A 38 4.04 -14.59 -1.73
C LEU A 38 3.40 -15.88 -2.23
N LYS A 39 2.62 -15.83 -3.32
CA LYS A 39 2.09 -17.02 -3.99
C LYS A 39 3.22 -17.94 -4.50
N GLN A 40 4.28 -17.39 -5.07
CA GLN A 40 5.45 -18.19 -5.50
C GLN A 40 6.18 -18.80 -4.31
N GLN A 41 6.41 -18.04 -3.23
CA GLN A 41 7.08 -18.56 -2.02
C GLN A 41 6.26 -19.65 -1.33
N ARG A 42 4.92 -19.51 -1.30
CA ARG A 42 4.00 -20.57 -0.82
C ARG A 42 4.09 -21.81 -1.70
N LYS A 43 4.15 -21.66 -3.03
CA LYS A 43 4.33 -22.80 -3.96
C LYS A 43 5.69 -23.49 -3.79
N ALA A 44 6.74 -22.73 -3.49
CA ALA A 44 8.08 -23.24 -3.21
C ALA A 44 8.22 -23.82 -1.79
N GLY A 45 7.16 -23.78 -0.97
CA GLY A 45 7.16 -24.30 0.40
C GLY A 45 7.91 -23.44 1.42
N HIS A 46 8.37 -22.25 1.05
CA HIS A 46 9.14 -21.36 1.93
C HIS A 46 8.27 -20.55 2.90
N VAL A 47 6.96 -20.44 2.64
CA VAL A 47 6.02 -19.71 3.50
C VAL A 47 4.84 -20.61 3.79
N PRO A 48 4.44 -20.78 5.08
CA PRO A 48 3.26 -21.54 5.42
C PRO A 48 2.05 -20.93 4.71
N THR A 49 1.27 -21.77 4.04
CA THR A 49 -0.03 -21.34 3.53
C THR A 49 -0.91 -21.00 4.73
N SER A 50 -1.22 -19.72 4.93
CA SER A 50 -2.28 -19.33 5.86
C SER A 50 -3.56 -20.03 5.41
N LYS A 51 -3.99 -21.03 6.18
CA LYS A 51 -5.29 -21.66 6.00
C LYS A 51 -6.33 -20.62 6.39
N LYS A 52 -7.31 -20.40 5.52
CA LYS A 52 -8.55 -19.70 5.87
C LYS A 52 -9.33 -20.52 6.89
#